data_AF-A0A2E7DA77-F1
#
_entry.id   AF-A0A2E7DA77-F1
#
_cell.length_a   1.000
_cell.length_b   1.000
_cell.length_c   1.000
_cell.angle_alpha   90.00
_cell.angle_beta   90.00
_cell.angle_gamma   90.00
#
_symmetry.space_group_name_H-M   'P 1'
#
loop_
_entity.id
_entity.type
_entity.pdbx_description
1 polymer ?
#
loop_
_entity_poly.entity_id
_entity_poly.type
_entity_poly.pdbx_seq_one_letter_code
_entity_poly.pdbx_strand_id
1 'polypeptide(L)'
;MSKQMPKGTEALLVMKVLYRNAERIQRFGGRKVEVLKPMTGQAAAAQKKQLRAATRAGTVDDAENVFYAQSQGDVADAFNSLQPIVHDDINVHRVALAWRSWDVLRLTGEEHAHTLLRQSVRYCVQEENYWIRPKRQGKLPIRETLPKMLDQYKLVGRKPGTKQGDDQWLGELTGAVFSGTREQAAEAAAAALAEGYSPESVAEAISLAANQLVLHDPGRSRNVKRKGHSERLKGSVHGDSIGVHASDAANAWRNIARVSNHTNTMASLVTAAFYTAGQASRVGK
;
A
#
# COMPACT_ATOMS: atom_id res chain seq x y z
N MET A 1 -17.71 -29.34 12.00
CA MET A 1 -18.49 -28.27 11.35
C MET A 1 -19.13 -28.71 10.04
N SER A 2 -18.46 -28.75 8.88
CA SER A 2 -19.17 -29.07 7.62
C SER A 2 -19.88 -30.44 7.62
N LYS A 3 -19.26 -31.46 8.24
CA LYS A 3 -19.85 -32.81 8.43
C LYS A 3 -20.89 -32.89 9.57
N GLN A 4 -21.10 -31.81 10.32
CA GLN A 4 -22.03 -31.73 11.44
C GLN A 4 -23.27 -30.88 11.10
N MET A 5 -23.36 -30.35 9.88
CA MET A 5 -24.50 -29.57 9.41
C MET A 5 -25.42 -30.41 8.52
N PRO A 6 -26.72 -30.07 8.45
CA PRO A 6 -27.65 -30.72 7.55
C PRO A 6 -27.19 -30.68 6.09
N LYS A 7 -27.53 -31.74 5.35
CA LYS A 7 -27.21 -31.87 3.92
C LYS A 7 -27.81 -30.70 3.12
N GLY A 8 -27.00 -29.98 2.35
CA GLY A 8 -27.39 -28.77 1.61
C GLY A 8 -27.20 -27.44 2.36
N THR A 9 -26.72 -27.48 3.61
CA THR A 9 -26.37 -26.29 4.42
C THR A 9 -24.95 -26.38 4.98
N GLU A 10 -24.12 -27.24 4.40
CA GLU A 10 -22.75 -27.41 4.82
C GLU A 10 -21.99 -26.09 4.70
N ALA A 11 -21.33 -25.68 5.78
CA ALA A 11 -20.49 -24.49 5.77
C ALA A 11 -19.48 -24.57 4.62
N LEU A 12 -19.53 -23.57 3.72
CA LEU A 12 -18.58 -23.43 2.62
C LEU A 12 -17.14 -23.48 3.17
N LEU A 13 -16.20 -24.03 2.39
CA LEU A 13 -14.80 -24.16 2.82
C LEU A 13 -14.19 -22.83 3.27
N VAL A 14 -14.63 -21.71 2.70
CA VAL A 14 -14.22 -20.35 3.10
C VAL A 14 -14.65 -20.01 4.55
N MET A 15 -15.86 -20.41 4.96
CA MET A 15 -16.35 -20.20 6.33
C MET A 15 -15.55 -21.03 7.33
N LYS A 16 -15.08 -22.22 6.94
CA LYS A 16 -14.19 -23.03 7.77
C LYS A 16 -12.84 -22.34 7.98
N VAL A 17 -12.27 -21.70 6.97
CA VAL A 17 -11.00 -20.96 7.10
C VAL A 17 -11.19 -19.74 7.99
N LEU A 18 -12.25 -18.96 7.76
CA LEU A 18 -12.60 -17.81 8.60
C LEU A 18 -12.80 -18.23 10.06
N TYR A 19 -13.61 -19.26 10.30
CA TYR A 19 -13.84 -19.80 11.65
C TYR A 19 -12.54 -20.24 12.31
N ARG A 20 -11.69 -21.04 11.64
CA ARG A 20 -10.44 -21.52 12.25
C ARG A 20 -9.48 -20.39 12.57
N ASN A 21 -9.39 -19.38 11.70
CA ASN A 21 -8.53 -18.22 11.94
C ASN A 21 -9.08 -17.36 13.08
N ALA A 22 -10.38 -17.06 13.08
CA ALA A 22 -11.04 -16.32 14.16
C ALA A 22 -10.93 -17.06 15.51
N GLU A 23 -11.23 -18.36 15.53
CA GLU A 23 -11.11 -19.22 16.73
C GLU A 23 -9.66 -19.25 17.23
N ARG A 24 -8.66 -19.38 16.34
CA ARG A 24 -7.25 -19.33 16.74
C ARG A 24 -6.86 -17.97 17.31
N ILE A 25 -7.25 -16.88 16.66
CA ILE A 25 -6.96 -15.52 17.14
C ILE A 25 -7.61 -15.33 18.51
N GLN A 26 -8.86 -15.75 18.70
CA GLN A 26 -9.56 -15.60 19.96
C GLN A 26 -9.00 -16.48 21.08
N ARG A 27 -8.60 -17.72 20.77
CA ARG A 27 -8.03 -18.64 21.78
C ARG A 27 -6.62 -18.28 22.20
N PHE A 28 -5.80 -17.83 21.26
CA PHE A 28 -4.36 -17.67 21.51
C PHE A 28 -3.92 -16.20 21.57
N GLY A 29 -4.66 -15.26 20.98
CA GLY A 29 -4.40 -13.82 21.02
C GLY A 29 -3.09 -13.35 20.37
N GLY A 30 -2.17 -14.26 20.05
CA GLY A 30 -0.78 -13.95 19.72
C GLY A 30 0.12 -14.02 20.96
N ARG A 31 1.45 -14.12 20.77
CA ARG A 31 2.38 -14.12 21.92
C ARG A 31 2.44 -12.73 22.55
N LYS A 32 2.74 -12.63 23.86
CA LYS A 32 2.84 -11.34 24.58
C LYS A 32 3.73 -10.30 23.89
N VAL A 33 4.77 -10.74 23.18
CA VAL A 33 5.71 -9.88 22.44
C VAL A 33 5.24 -9.50 21.03
N GLU A 34 4.21 -10.18 20.52
CA GLU A 34 3.62 -9.96 19.20
C GLU A 34 2.36 -9.07 19.26
N VAL A 35 1.70 -9.01 20.42
CA VAL A 35 0.46 -8.23 20.61
C VAL A 35 0.77 -6.76 20.86
N LEU A 36 0.19 -5.90 20.04
CA LEU A 36 0.19 -4.46 20.27
C LEU A 36 -0.82 -4.07 21.34
N LYS A 37 -0.33 -3.42 22.40
CA LYS A 37 -1.18 -2.86 23.46
C LYS A 37 -1.55 -1.41 23.15
N PRO A 38 -2.73 -0.93 23.54
CA PRO A 38 -3.04 0.49 23.50
C PRO A 38 -1.94 1.32 24.17
N MET A 39 -1.58 2.45 23.56
CA MET A 39 -0.63 3.39 24.15
C MET A 39 -1.33 4.33 25.10
N THR A 40 -0.68 4.61 26.23
CA THR A 40 -1.08 5.60 27.24
C THR A 40 0.10 6.55 27.43
N GLY A 41 0.03 7.80 26.99
CA GLY A 41 1.18 8.72 27.07
C GLY A 41 0.86 10.21 26.84
N GLN A 42 1.81 11.10 27.15
CA GLN A 42 1.69 12.54 26.94
C GLN A 42 2.15 12.94 25.53
N ALA A 43 1.19 13.20 24.64
CA ALA A 43 1.38 13.55 23.23
C ALA A 43 2.15 14.87 22.96
N ALA A 44 2.25 15.76 23.95
CA ALA A 44 2.62 17.16 23.74
C ALA A 44 4.04 17.38 23.17
N ALA A 45 5.03 16.58 23.58
CA ALA A 45 6.42 16.75 23.12
C ALA A 45 6.65 16.21 21.70
N ALA A 46 5.85 15.23 21.25
CA ALA A 46 6.04 14.56 19.97
C ALA A 46 5.31 15.23 18.81
N GLN A 47 4.35 16.12 19.10
CA GLN A 47 3.48 16.75 18.10
C GLN A 47 4.22 17.66 17.11
N LYS A 48 5.38 18.21 17.50
CA LYS A 48 6.23 19.04 16.62
C LYS A 48 7.15 18.21 15.72
N LYS A 49 7.31 16.90 15.96
CA LYS A 49 8.16 16.03 15.15
C LYS A 49 7.39 15.56 13.90
N GLN A 50 8.11 15.40 12.79
CA GLN A 50 7.55 14.78 11.60
C GLN A 50 7.69 13.26 11.68
N LEU A 51 6.56 12.54 11.58
CA LEU A 51 6.54 11.06 11.59
C LEU A 51 7.51 10.47 10.58
N ARG A 52 7.56 11.03 9.37
CA ARG A 52 8.48 10.59 8.31
C ARG A 52 9.95 10.65 8.69
N ALA A 53 10.37 11.69 9.41
CA ALA A 53 11.75 11.80 9.88
C ALA A 53 12.03 10.75 10.97
N ALA A 54 11.12 10.56 11.92
CA ALA A 54 11.24 9.55 12.96
C ALA A 54 11.29 8.12 12.38
N THR A 55 10.46 7.82 11.38
CA THR A 55 10.45 6.53 10.69
C THR A 55 11.77 6.27 9.96
N ARG A 56 12.27 7.25 9.19
CA ARG A 56 13.57 7.15 8.49
C ARG A 56 14.77 7.03 9.43
N ALA A 57 14.66 7.47 10.68
CA ALA A 57 15.70 7.27 11.68
C ALA A 57 15.79 5.81 12.20
N GLY A 58 14.80 4.96 11.90
CA GLY A 58 14.82 3.55 12.28
C GLY A 58 14.37 3.27 13.73
N THR A 59 13.93 4.29 14.47
CA THR A 59 13.58 4.18 15.89
C THR A 59 12.08 3.91 16.06
N VAL A 60 11.70 2.68 16.42
CA VAL A 60 10.29 2.27 16.54
C VAL A 60 9.56 3.09 17.60
N ASP A 61 10.13 3.20 18.81
CA ASP A 61 9.48 3.87 19.94
C ASP A 61 9.22 5.35 19.65
N ASP A 62 10.19 6.05 19.05
CA ASP A 62 10.02 7.45 18.65
C ASP A 62 8.92 7.60 17.59
N ALA A 63 8.92 6.75 16.55
CA ALA A 63 7.92 6.82 15.50
C ALA A 63 6.51 6.51 16.02
N GLU A 64 6.36 5.53 16.91
CA GLU A 64 5.07 5.22 17.55
C GLU A 64 4.58 6.38 18.43
N ASN A 65 5.47 7.01 19.21
CA ASN A 65 5.10 8.17 20.04
C ASN A 65 4.68 9.38 19.20
N VAL A 66 5.36 9.64 18.08
CA VAL A 66 4.96 10.71 17.13
C VAL A 66 3.62 10.39 16.51
N PHE A 67 3.40 9.16 16.05
CA PHE A 67 2.12 8.78 15.46
C PHE A 67 0.98 8.85 16.48
N TYR A 68 1.21 8.37 17.71
CA TYR A 68 0.23 8.47 18.80
C TYR A 68 -0.19 9.92 19.06
N ALA A 69 0.76 10.86 19.06
CA ALA A 69 0.44 12.28 19.21
C ALA A 69 -0.37 12.85 18.04
N GLN A 70 -0.10 12.39 16.82
CA GLN A 70 -0.81 12.79 15.60
C GLN A 70 -2.19 12.13 15.46
N SER A 71 -2.43 11.03 16.17
CA SER A 71 -3.68 10.26 16.11
C SER A 71 -4.67 10.60 17.23
N GLN A 72 -4.46 11.67 18.01
CA GLN A 72 -5.39 12.08 19.08
C GLN A 72 -6.64 12.80 18.56
N GLY A 73 -6.66 13.17 17.28
CA GLY A 73 -7.80 13.81 16.62
C GLY A 73 -8.70 12.80 15.89
N ASP A 74 -9.24 13.24 14.76
CA ASP A 74 -10.04 12.40 13.87
C ASP A 74 -9.22 11.21 13.35
N VAL A 75 -9.85 10.05 13.24
CA VAL A 75 -9.27 8.85 12.64
C VAL A 75 -8.81 9.12 11.20
N ALA A 76 -9.56 9.93 10.44
CA ALA A 76 -9.15 10.38 9.12
C ALA A 76 -7.86 11.19 9.13
N ASP A 77 -7.65 12.06 10.13
CA ASP A 77 -6.41 12.83 10.27
C ASP A 77 -5.24 11.90 10.64
N ALA A 78 -5.47 10.93 11.53
CA ALA A 78 -4.49 9.91 11.86
C ALA A 78 -4.06 9.14 10.59
N PHE A 79 -5.03 8.72 9.77
CA PHE A 79 -4.74 8.03 8.52
C PHE A 79 -4.00 8.91 7.51
N ASN A 80 -4.37 10.19 7.39
CA ASN A 80 -3.68 11.13 6.52
C ASN A 80 -2.24 11.41 6.98
N SER A 81 -1.98 11.45 8.29
CA SER A 81 -0.63 11.63 8.86
C SER A 81 0.30 10.44 8.60
N LEU A 82 -0.27 9.25 8.39
CA LEU A 82 0.46 8.03 8.06
C LEU A 82 0.97 8.03 6.61
N GLN A 83 0.25 8.66 5.67
CA GLN A 83 0.52 8.52 4.23
C GLN A 83 1.94 8.90 3.80
N PRO A 84 2.57 9.98 4.31
CA PRO A 84 3.94 10.33 3.93
C PRO A 84 4.96 9.23 4.20
N ILE A 85 4.75 8.38 5.20
CA ILE A 85 5.60 7.20 5.39
C ILE A 85 5.18 6.08 4.44
N VAL A 86 3.91 5.89 4.14
CA VAL A 86 3.49 4.88 3.15
C VAL A 86 4.09 5.17 1.76
N HIS A 87 4.14 6.44 1.33
CA HIS A 87 4.69 6.88 0.04
C HIS A 87 6.22 6.77 -0.09
N ASP A 88 6.95 6.56 1.02
CA ASP A 88 8.40 6.65 1.06
C ASP A 88 9.16 5.45 0.46
N ASP A 89 8.43 4.40 0.07
CA ASP A 89 8.96 3.18 -0.56
C ASP A 89 7.90 2.53 -1.47
N ILE A 90 8.35 1.81 -2.50
CA ILE A 90 7.52 0.99 -3.39
C ILE A 90 7.42 -0.45 -2.88
N ASN A 91 7.03 -0.60 -1.61
CA ASN A 91 6.77 -1.91 -0.99
C ASN A 91 5.26 -2.18 -0.89
N VAL A 92 4.79 -3.24 -1.55
CA VAL A 92 3.35 -3.60 -1.63
C VAL A 92 2.77 -3.86 -0.26
N HIS A 93 3.54 -4.47 0.64
CA HIS A 93 3.07 -4.77 1.99
C HIS A 93 2.92 -3.49 2.82
N ARG A 94 3.73 -2.46 2.55
CA ARG A 94 3.60 -1.15 3.20
C ARG A 94 2.25 -0.51 2.87
N VAL A 95 1.90 -0.42 1.58
CA VAL A 95 0.63 0.17 1.15
C VAL A 95 -0.58 -0.72 1.47
N ALA A 96 -0.46 -2.04 1.26
CA ALA A 96 -1.53 -2.97 1.54
C ALA A 96 -1.87 -3.01 3.03
N LEU A 97 -0.87 -3.00 3.92
CA LEU A 97 -1.10 -2.95 5.36
C LEU A 97 -1.80 -1.65 5.77
N ALA A 98 -1.35 -0.50 5.26
CA ALA A 98 -2.00 0.78 5.55
C ALA A 98 -3.48 0.78 5.12
N TRP A 99 -3.77 0.38 3.88
CA TRP A 99 -5.14 0.30 3.38
C TRP A 99 -5.99 -0.69 4.20
N ARG A 100 -5.48 -1.90 4.46
CA ARG A 100 -6.24 -2.92 5.19
C ARG A 100 -6.48 -2.56 6.65
N SER A 101 -5.52 -1.91 7.31
CA SER A 101 -5.70 -1.39 8.67
C SER A 101 -6.81 -0.33 8.75
N TRP A 102 -7.01 0.45 7.68
CA TRP A 102 -8.12 1.42 7.58
C TRP A 102 -9.45 0.75 7.23
N ASP A 103 -9.47 -0.06 6.17
CA ASP A 103 -10.68 -0.71 5.65
C ASP A 103 -11.37 -1.59 6.70
N VAL A 104 -10.58 -2.27 7.53
CA VAL A 104 -11.11 -3.16 8.59
C VAL A 104 -11.75 -2.40 9.75
N LEU A 105 -11.58 -1.07 9.87
CA LEU A 105 -12.23 -0.27 10.93
C LEU A 105 -13.75 -0.33 10.85
N ARG A 106 -14.30 -0.56 9.66
CA ARG A 106 -15.74 -0.81 9.46
C ARG A 106 -16.24 -2.07 10.17
N LEU A 107 -15.34 -3.00 10.48
CA LEU A 107 -15.63 -4.25 11.18
C LEU A 107 -15.18 -4.20 12.63
N THR A 108 -14.06 -3.54 12.93
CA THR A 108 -13.46 -3.53 14.27
C THR A 108 -13.85 -2.35 15.13
N GLY A 109 -14.39 -1.28 14.56
CA GLY A 109 -14.65 -0.02 15.26
C GLY A 109 -13.47 0.95 15.20
N GLU A 110 -13.79 2.25 15.23
CA GLU A 110 -12.84 3.37 15.17
C GLU A 110 -12.01 3.49 16.46
N GLU A 111 -12.52 3.00 17.60
CA GLU A 111 -11.79 2.92 18.86
C GLU A 111 -10.51 2.08 18.79
N HIS A 112 -10.37 1.26 17.74
CA HIS A 112 -9.19 0.45 17.46
C HIS A 112 -8.27 1.04 16.40
N ALA A 113 -8.60 2.20 15.83
CA ALA A 113 -7.88 2.83 14.72
C ALA A 113 -6.40 3.04 15.00
N HIS A 114 -6.05 3.66 16.13
CA HIS A 114 -4.64 3.87 16.48
C HIS A 114 -3.86 2.56 16.52
N THR A 115 -4.39 1.53 17.18
CA THR A 115 -3.71 0.22 17.29
C THR A 115 -3.50 -0.44 15.93
N LEU A 116 -4.49 -0.39 15.05
CA LEU A 116 -4.43 -0.98 13.72
C LEU A 116 -3.51 -0.21 12.77
N LEU A 117 -3.61 1.12 12.74
CA LEU A 117 -2.78 1.97 11.89
C LEU A 117 -1.31 1.96 12.34
N ARG A 118 -1.04 1.87 13.65
CA ARG A 118 0.34 1.81 14.19
C ARG A 118 1.11 0.58 13.73
N GLN A 119 0.44 -0.51 13.32
CA GLN A 119 1.12 -1.64 12.68
C GLN A 119 1.88 -1.20 11.42
N SER A 120 1.30 -0.26 10.65
CA SER A 120 1.95 0.31 9.48
C SER A 120 3.19 1.12 9.85
N VAL A 121 3.16 1.87 10.95
CA VAL A 121 4.33 2.61 11.44
C VAL A 121 5.48 1.65 11.75
N ARG A 122 5.23 0.59 12.52
CA ARG A 122 6.25 -0.41 12.84
C ARG A 122 6.80 -1.10 11.60
N TYR A 123 5.91 -1.48 10.67
CA TYR A 123 6.31 -2.09 9.41
C TYR A 123 7.21 -1.14 8.62
N CYS A 124 6.82 0.14 8.50
CA CYS A 124 7.64 1.14 7.83
C CYS A 124 9.02 1.28 8.48
N VAL A 125 9.10 1.40 9.80
CA VAL A 125 10.39 1.49 10.53
C VAL A 125 11.26 0.25 10.31
N GLN A 126 10.65 -0.94 10.31
CA GLN A 126 11.37 -2.19 10.05
C GLN A 126 11.97 -2.22 8.64
N GLU A 127 11.22 -1.75 7.63
CA GLU A 127 11.72 -1.61 6.27
C GLU A 127 12.81 -0.53 6.18
N GLU A 128 12.70 0.61 6.88
CA GLU A 128 13.79 1.60 6.93
C GLU A 128 15.08 0.99 7.52
N ASN A 129 14.97 0.19 8.56
CA ASN A 129 16.11 -0.52 9.16
C ASN A 129 16.77 -1.55 8.22
N TYR A 130 16.08 -1.97 7.16
CA TYR A 130 16.69 -2.75 6.08
C TYR A 130 17.60 -1.88 5.19
N TRP A 131 17.21 -0.63 4.93
CA TRP A 131 17.89 0.33 4.06
C TRP A 131 19.03 1.10 4.75
N ILE A 132 18.93 1.38 6.05
CA ILE A 132 19.97 2.09 6.84
C ILE A 132 21.29 1.30 6.90
N ARG A 133 21.25 -0.02 6.71
CA ARG A 133 22.42 -0.89 6.80
C ARG A 133 23.48 -0.48 5.78
N PRO A 134 24.78 -0.39 6.16
CA PRO A 134 25.86 0.12 5.29
C PRO A 134 25.93 -0.53 3.90
N LYS A 135 25.59 -1.81 3.79
CA LYS A 135 25.63 -2.57 2.53
C LYS A 135 24.45 -2.31 1.57
N ARG A 136 23.46 -1.51 1.98
CA ARG A 136 22.22 -1.23 1.23
C ARG A 136 21.85 0.25 1.18
N GLN A 137 22.82 1.12 1.45
CA GLN A 137 22.66 2.57 1.31
C GLN A 137 22.47 2.91 -0.18
N GLY A 138 21.21 2.88 -0.62
CA GLY A 138 20.76 3.40 -1.90
C GLY A 138 19.58 4.32 -1.61
N LYS A 139 19.50 5.44 -2.33
CA LYS A 139 18.30 6.28 -2.27
C LYS A 139 17.17 5.55 -3.00
N LEU A 140 16.02 5.43 -2.34
CA LEU A 140 14.80 4.96 -2.98
C LEU A 140 14.34 6.02 -3.99
N PRO A 141 14.28 5.72 -5.30
CA PRO A 141 14.05 6.76 -6.32
C PRO A 141 12.72 7.52 -6.13
N ILE A 142 11.69 6.86 -5.60
CA ILE A 142 10.40 7.50 -5.30
C ILE A 142 10.53 8.70 -4.34
N ARG A 143 11.53 8.72 -3.45
CA ARG A 143 11.77 9.83 -2.52
C ARG A 143 12.23 11.11 -3.20
N GLU A 144 12.75 11.00 -4.43
CA GLU A 144 13.12 12.14 -5.26
C GLU A 144 12.01 12.42 -6.29
N THR A 145 11.49 11.37 -6.93
CA THR A 145 10.47 11.50 -7.99
C THR A 145 9.15 12.07 -7.48
N LEU A 146 8.61 11.56 -6.37
CA LEU A 146 7.30 12.00 -5.90
C LEU A 146 7.25 13.49 -5.54
N PRO A 147 8.16 14.03 -4.69
CA PRO A 147 8.16 15.47 -4.41
C PRO A 147 8.33 16.32 -5.67
N LYS A 148 9.21 15.90 -6.59
CA LYS A 148 9.40 16.58 -7.88
C LYS A 148 8.10 16.65 -8.67
N MET A 149 7.38 15.53 -8.82
CA MET A 149 6.13 15.49 -9.56
C MET A 149 5.04 16.35 -8.90
N LEU A 150 4.91 16.28 -7.57
CA LEU A 150 3.91 17.07 -6.84
C LEU A 150 4.16 18.58 -6.98
N ASP A 151 5.41 19.01 -6.97
CA ASP A 151 5.81 20.41 -7.14
C ASP A 151 5.64 20.88 -8.59
N GLN A 152 6.26 20.17 -9.55
CA GLN A 152 6.24 20.49 -10.98
C GLN A 152 4.80 20.66 -11.51
N TYR A 153 3.87 19.82 -11.05
CA TYR A 153 2.48 19.83 -11.49
C TYR A 153 1.52 20.57 -10.53
N LYS A 154 2.06 21.22 -9.48
CA LYS A 154 1.30 22.01 -8.49
C LYS A 154 0.14 21.22 -7.86
N LEU A 155 0.42 19.99 -7.43
CA LEU A 155 -0.58 19.05 -6.94
C LEU A 155 -0.79 19.10 -5.42
N VAL A 156 0.14 19.69 -4.66
CA VAL A 156 0.02 19.82 -3.21
C VAL A 156 -1.21 20.68 -2.86
N GLY A 157 -2.14 20.13 -2.09
CA GLY A 157 -3.39 20.79 -1.69
C GLY A 157 -4.41 20.99 -2.82
N ARG A 158 -4.07 20.66 -4.07
CA ARG A 158 -4.94 20.87 -5.23
C ARG A 158 -6.19 20.00 -5.11
N LYS A 159 -7.37 20.61 -5.28
CA LYS A 159 -8.64 19.87 -5.30
C LYS A 159 -8.65 18.86 -6.47
N PRO A 160 -9.07 17.61 -6.23
CA PRO A 160 -9.31 16.63 -7.28
C PRO A 160 -10.14 17.16 -8.43
N GLY A 161 -9.71 16.83 -9.65
CA GLY A 161 -10.47 17.13 -10.86
C GLY A 161 -11.70 16.22 -11.00
N THR A 162 -12.56 16.56 -11.97
CA THR A 162 -13.81 15.82 -12.25
C THR A 162 -13.89 15.35 -13.70
N LYS A 163 -12.95 15.74 -14.56
CA LYS A 163 -12.93 15.35 -15.98
C LYS A 163 -12.80 13.84 -16.07
N GLN A 164 -13.69 13.20 -16.82
CA GLN A 164 -13.62 11.76 -17.07
C GLN A 164 -12.74 11.50 -18.29
N GLY A 165 -11.95 10.42 -18.23
CA GLY A 165 -11.27 9.86 -19.38
C GLY A 165 -12.25 9.10 -20.26
N ASP A 166 -12.16 9.28 -21.58
CA ASP A 166 -12.78 8.36 -22.54
C ASP A 166 -11.89 7.12 -22.75
N ASP A 167 -12.36 6.16 -23.55
CA ASP A 167 -11.66 4.90 -23.81
C ASP A 167 -10.28 5.10 -24.45
N GLN A 168 -10.17 6.09 -25.35
CA GLN A 168 -8.89 6.41 -26.00
C GLN A 168 -7.89 6.93 -24.97
N TRP A 169 -8.29 7.92 -24.18
CA TRP A 169 -7.45 8.48 -23.12
C TRP A 169 -7.06 7.42 -22.08
N LEU A 170 -8.00 6.56 -21.69
CA LEU A 170 -7.75 5.45 -20.77
C LEU A 170 -6.70 4.49 -21.36
N GLY A 171 -6.81 4.16 -22.64
CA GLY A 171 -5.84 3.34 -23.36
C GLY A 171 -4.45 3.97 -23.40
N GLU A 172 -4.36 5.28 -23.67
CA GLU A 172 -3.09 6.02 -23.73
C GLU A 172 -2.39 6.06 -22.37
N LEU A 173 -3.11 6.43 -21.30
CA LEU A 173 -2.52 6.46 -19.95
C LEU A 173 -2.17 5.05 -19.46
N THR A 174 -3.01 4.06 -19.75
CA THR A 174 -2.71 2.64 -19.46
C THR A 174 -1.43 2.20 -20.15
N GLY A 175 -1.28 2.51 -21.44
CA GLY A 175 -0.08 2.20 -22.22
C GLY A 175 1.16 2.88 -21.67
N ALA A 176 1.06 4.15 -21.27
CA ALA A 176 2.16 4.90 -20.66
C ALA A 176 2.63 4.26 -19.34
N VAL A 177 1.70 3.86 -18.47
CA VAL A 177 2.03 3.20 -17.20
C VAL A 177 2.57 1.79 -17.41
N PHE A 178 1.97 1.01 -18.32
CA PHE A 178 2.37 -0.37 -18.58
C PHE A 178 3.76 -0.46 -19.21
N SER A 179 4.02 0.33 -20.26
CA SER A 179 5.23 0.22 -21.08
C SER A 179 6.37 1.16 -20.67
N GLY A 180 6.05 2.24 -19.96
CA GLY A 180 7.01 3.28 -19.59
C GLY A 180 7.96 2.93 -18.44
N THR A 181 8.93 3.81 -18.22
CA THR A 181 9.72 3.81 -16.97
C THR A 181 8.87 4.28 -15.80
N ARG A 182 9.37 4.06 -14.58
CA ARG A 182 8.66 4.49 -13.37
C ARG A 182 8.47 6.01 -13.33
N GLU A 183 9.48 6.76 -13.76
CA GLU A 183 9.47 8.21 -13.82
C GLU A 183 8.47 8.71 -14.87
N GLN A 184 8.45 8.09 -16.06
CA GLN A 184 7.48 8.43 -17.12
C GLN A 184 6.04 8.16 -16.67
N ALA A 185 5.78 7.04 -16.01
CA ALA A 185 4.46 6.72 -15.50
C ALA A 185 4.00 7.68 -14.39
N ALA A 186 4.91 8.05 -13.47
CA ALA A 186 4.64 9.04 -12.44
C ALA A 186 4.31 10.41 -13.05
N GLU A 187 5.07 10.82 -14.05
CA GLU A 187 4.85 12.07 -14.78
C GLU A 187 3.52 12.07 -15.54
N ALA A 188 3.19 10.99 -16.24
CA ALA A 188 1.92 10.85 -16.95
C ALA A 188 0.71 10.95 -15.99
N ALA A 189 0.77 10.28 -14.83
CA ALA A 189 -0.27 10.39 -13.82
C ALA A 189 -0.35 11.80 -13.20
N ALA A 190 0.80 12.44 -12.92
CA ALA A 190 0.83 13.80 -12.38
C ALA A 190 0.27 14.82 -13.38
N ALA A 191 0.60 14.69 -14.66
CA ALA A 191 0.07 15.50 -15.75
C ALA A 191 -1.45 15.35 -15.88
N ALA A 192 -1.96 14.12 -15.90
CA ALA A 192 -3.40 13.84 -15.94
C ALA A 192 -4.16 14.51 -14.78
N LEU A 193 -3.64 14.39 -13.55
CA LEU A 193 -4.23 15.05 -12.38
C LEU A 193 -4.18 16.58 -12.49
N ALA A 194 -3.10 17.14 -13.05
CA ALA A 194 -2.95 18.57 -13.25
C ALA A 194 -3.85 19.13 -14.37
N GLU A 195 -4.21 18.30 -15.36
CA GLU A 195 -5.21 18.62 -16.38
C GLU A 195 -6.65 18.54 -15.85
N GLY A 196 -6.84 18.04 -14.63
CA GLY A 196 -8.15 17.97 -13.98
C GLY A 196 -8.92 16.69 -14.26
N TYR A 197 -8.25 15.63 -14.73
CA TYR A 197 -8.84 14.29 -14.73
C TYR A 197 -9.16 13.82 -13.32
N SER A 198 -10.26 13.09 -13.19
CA SER A 198 -10.70 12.57 -11.91
C SER A 198 -9.71 11.53 -11.36
N PRO A 199 -9.49 11.49 -10.04
CA PRO A 199 -8.70 10.42 -9.41
C PRO A 199 -9.16 9.03 -9.83
N GLU A 200 -10.46 8.83 -10.01
CA GLU A 200 -11.08 7.60 -10.44
C GLU A 200 -10.62 7.16 -11.83
N SER A 201 -10.63 8.06 -12.83
CA SER A 201 -10.17 7.75 -14.18
C SER A 201 -8.67 7.43 -14.21
N VAL A 202 -7.86 8.20 -13.47
CA VAL A 202 -6.41 7.94 -13.35
C VAL A 202 -6.15 6.59 -12.67
N ALA A 203 -6.87 6.29 -11.59
CA ALA A 203 -6.74 5.03 -10.88
C ALA A 203 -7.21 3.83 -11.72
N GLU A 204 -8.22 4.02 -12.56
CA GLU A 204 -8.68 3.03 -13.52
C GLU A 204 -7.59 2.68 -14.53
N ALA A 205 -6.99 3.67 -15.19
CA ALA A 205 -5.88 3.42 -16.12
C ALA A 205 -4.70 2.69 -15.44
N ILE A 206 -4.34 3.06 -14.21
CA ILE A 206 -3.29 2.37 -13.44
C ILE A 206 -3.70 0.92 -13.12
N SER A 207 -4.98 0.69 -12.80
CA SER A 207 -5.50 -0.66 -12.52
C SER A 207 -5.49 -1.53 -13.78
N LEU A 208 -5.84 -0.97 -14.94
CA LEU A 208 -5.74 -1.65 -16.23
C LEU A 208 -4.29 -2.00 -16.55
N ALA A 209 -3.34 -1.09 -16.33
CA ALA A 209 -1.92 -1.36 -16.52
C ALA A 209 -1.41 -2.48 -15.59
N ALA A 210 -1.85 -2.49 -14.33
CA ALA A 210 -1.53 -3.57 -13.40
C ALA A 210 -2.11 -4.92 -13.87
N ASN A 211 -3.34 -4.94 -14.40
CA ASN A 211 -3.93 -6.15 -14.97
C ASN A 211 -3.15 -6.64 -16.19
N GLN A 212 -2.68 -5.74 -17.06
CA GLN A 212 -1.80 -6.10 -18.17
C GLN A 212 -0.51 -6.77 -17.67
N LEU A 213 0.09 -6.29 -16.57
CA LEU A 213 1.27 -6.95 -15.98
C LEU A 213 0.96 -8.36 -15.48
N VAL A 214 -0.22 -8.61 -14.89
CA VAL A 214 -0.62 -9.97 -14.48
C VAL A 214 -0.80 -10.88 -15.69
N LEU A 215 -1.55 -10.41 -16.69
CA LEU A 215 -1.88 -11.18 -17.90
C LEU A 215 -0.63 -11.53 -18.71
N HIS A 216 0.41 -10.71 -18.61
CA HIS A 216 1.67 -10.88 -19.30
C HIS A 216 2.83 -11.35 -18.41
N ASP A 217 2.58 -11.74 -17.15
CA ASP A 217 3.63 -12.23 -16.25
C ASP A 217 4.14 -13.59 -16.76
N PRO A 218 5.43 -13.73 -17.15
CA PRO A 218 5.97 -15.01 -17.63
C PRO A 218 6.10 -16.05 -16.50
N GLY A 219 5.79 -15.66 -15.27
CA GLY A 219 6.02 -16.45 -14.08
C GLY A 219 7.50 -16.57 -13.74
N ARG A 220 7.81 -17.46 -12.81
CA ARG A 220 9.18 -17.66 -12.34
C ARG A 220 10.09 -18.20 -13.44
N SER A 221 11.27 -17.61 -13.63
CA SER A 221 12.26 -18.06 -14.61
C SER A 221 12.89 -19.43 -14.29
N ARG A 222 12.82 -19.87 -13.03
CA ARG A 222 13.34 -21.15 -12.55
C ARG A 222 12.57 -21.65 -11.35
N ASN A 223 12.72 -22.94 -11.04
CA ASN A 223 12.24 -23.49 -9.78
C ASN A 223 12.95 -22.81 -8.60
N VAL A 224 12.19 -22.52 -7.55
CA VAL A 224 12.70 -21.93 -6.32
C VAL A 224 12.19 -22.73 -5.13
N LYS A 225 13.12 -23.32 -4.38
CA LYS A 225 12.85 -23.98 -3.10
C LYS A 225 13.46 -23.15 -1.97
N ARG A 226 12.62 -22.57 -1.12
CA ARG A 226 13.04 -21.91 0.12
C ARG A 226 12.82 -22.85 1.30
N LYS A 227 13.73 -22.84 2.28
CA LYS A 227 13.59 -23.65 3.50
C LYS A 227 12.24 -23.35 4.17
N GLY A 228 11.47 -24.39 4.48
CA GLY A 228 10.14 -24.26 5.10
C GLY A 228 8.99 -23.94 4.14
N HIS A 229 9.22 -23.89 2.83
CA HIS A 229 8.17 -23.70 1.81
C HIS A 229 8.17 -24.82 0.78
N SER A 230 7.00 -25.07 0.17
CA SER A 230 6.90 -25.91 -1.02
C SER A 230 7.74 -25.32 -2.16
N GLU A 231 8.21 -26.19 -3.05
CA GLU A 231 8.88 -25.76 -4.26
C GLU A 231 7.93 -24.94 -5.13
N ARG A 232 8.40 -23.79 -5.60
CA ARG A 232 7.69 -22.94 -6.55
C ARG A 232 8.23 -23.22 -7.93
N LEU A 233 7.38 -23.70 -8.82
CA LEU A 233 7.77 -24.19 -10.13
C LEU A 233 8.07 -23.04 -11.11
N LYS A 234 8.94 -23.29 -12.08
CA LYS A 234 9.14 -22.42 -13.25
C LYS A 234 7.79 -22.14 -13.93
N GLY A 235 7.57 -20.92 -14.38
CA GLY A 235 6.32 -20.47 -15.03
C GLY A 235 5.15 -20.25 -14.06
N SER A 236 5.30 -20.56 -12.77
CA SER A 236 4.24 -20.25 -11.80
C SER A 236 4.15 -18.74 -11.54
N VAL A 237 2.92 -18.23 -11.61
CA VAL A 237 2.51 -16.92 -11.09
C VAL A 237 1.84 -17.19 -9.74
N HIS A 238 2.34 -16.55 -8.69
CA HIS A 238 1.82 -16.64 -7.32
C HIS A 238 1.89 -15.26 -6.63
N GLY A 239 1.56 -15.19 -5.34
CA GLY A 239 1.41 -13.94 -4.60
C GLY A 239 2.59 -12.96 -4.65
N ASP A 240 3.84 -13.42 -4.81
CA ASP A 240 5.02 -12.52 -4.92
C ASP A 240 5.42 -12.13 -6.35
N SER A 241 4.60 -12.50 -7.33
CA SER A 241 4.86 -12.15 -8.74
C SER A 241 4.54 -10.69 -8.99
N ILE A 242 5.19 -10.14 -10.01
CA ILE A 242 5.18 -8.70 -10.22
C ILE A 242 3.80 -8.20 -10.58
N GLY A 243 3.09 -8.89 -11.48
CA GLY A 243 1.74 -8.51 -11.85
C GLY A 243 0.82 -8.50 -10.63
N VAL A 244 0.89 -9.54 -9.79
CA VAL A 244 0.05 -9.66 -8.59
C VAL A 244 0.34 -8.54 -7.59
N HIS A 245 1.63 -8.24 -7.34
CA HIS A 245 2.03 -7.12 -6.49
C HIS A 245 1.59 -5.76 -7.05
N ALA A 246 1.63 -5.58 -8.38
CA ALA A 246 1.16 -4.36 -9.01
C ALA A 246 -0.37 -4.21 -8.83
N SER A 247 -1.15 -5.28 -9.00
CA SER A 247 -2.59 -5.26 -8.77
C SER A 247 -2.95 -4.98 -7.31
N ASP A 248 -2.25 -5.59 -6.37
CA ASP A 248 -2.43 -5.35 -4.93
C ASP A 248 -2.11 -3.89 -4.56
N ALA A 249 -1.00 -3.36 -5.07
CA ALA A 249 -0.61 -1.97 -4.85
C ALA A 249 -1.59 -0.98 -5.49
N ALA A 250 -2.00 -1.21 -6.75
CA ALA A 250 -2.98 -0.37 -7.44
C ALA A 250 -4.33 -0.35 -6.71
N ASN A 251 -4.79 -1.51 -6.22
CA ASN A 251 -6.01 -1.60 -5.42
C ASN A 251 -5.90 -0.79 -4.13
N ALA A 252 -4.81 -0.95 -3.39
CA ALA A 252 -4.61 -0.23 -2.13
C ALA A 252 -4.51 1.28 -2.37
N TRP A 253 -3.68 1.73 -3.31
CA TRP A 253 -3.51 3.15 -3.60
C TRP A 253 -4.79 3.83 -4.10
N ARG A 254 -5.56 3.18 -4.99
CA ARG A 254 -6.85 3.71 -5.45
C ARG A 254 -7.79 3.98 -4.29
N ASN A 255 -7.87 3.05 -3.34
CA ASN A 255 -8.79 3.20 -2.22
C ASN A 255 -8.28 4.18 -1.16
N ILE A 256 -6.96 4.22 -0.91
CA ILE A 256 -6.34 5.28 -0.11
C ILE A 256 -6.67 6.65 -0.70
N ALA A 257 -6.53 6.82 -2.03
CA ALA A 257 -6.77 8.09 -2.70
C ALA A 257 -8.21 8.60 -2.53
N ARG A 258 -9.20 7.69 -2.42
CA ARG A 258 -10.62 8.01 -2.23
C ARG A 258 -10.97 8.56 -0.84
N VAL A 259 -10.23 8.14 0.18
CA VAL A 259 -10.55 8.44 1.59
C VAL A 259 -9.55 9.41 2.23
N SER A 260 -8.54 9.82 1.48
CA SER A 260 -7.51 10.74 1.96
C SER A 260 -7.82 12.19 1.60
N ASN A 261 -7.09 13.12 2.23
CA ASN A 261 -7.11 14.52 1.85
C ASN A 261 -6.51 14.73 0.45
N HIS A 262 -6.73 15.92 -0.12
CA HIS A 262 -6.32 16.26 -1.48
C HIS A 262 -4.85 15.96 -1.78
N THR A 263 -3.92 16.37 -0.91
CA THR A 263 -2.49 16.12 -1.11
C THR A 263 -2.19 14.63 -1.19
N ASN A 264 -2.76 13.84 -0.28
CA ASN A 264 -2.56 12.41 -0.24
C ASN A 264 -3.28 11.67 -1.37
N THR A 265 -4.41 12.17 -1.86
CA THR A 265 -5.06 11.68 -3.09
C THR A 265 -4.11 11.78 -4.28
N MET A 266 -3.53 12.96 -4.51
CA MET A 266 -2.60 13.17 -5.63
C MET A 266 -1.34 12.31 -5.46
N ALA A 267 -0.73 12.34 -4.27
CA ALA A 267 0.50 11.58 -3.99
C ALA A 267 0.30 10.07 -4.16
N SER A 268 -0.85 9.54 -3.76
CA SER A 268 -1.17 8.11 -3.88
C SER A 268 -1.24 7.66 -5.33
N LEU A 269 -1.83 8.44 -6.22
CA LEU A 269 -1.97 8.06 -7.63
C LEU A 269 -0.66 8.21 -8.41
N VAL A 270 0.13 9.25 -8.12
CA VAL A 270 1.49 9.37 -8.68
C VAL A 270 2.38 8.21 -8.22
N THR A 271 2.32 7.86 -6.92
CA THR A 271 3.06 6.71 -6.37
C THR A 271 2.57 5.40 -6.96
N ALA A 272 1.26 5.24 -7.18
CA ALA A 272 0.70 4.04 -7.78
C ALA A 272 1.20 3.82 -9.22
N ALA A 273 1.19 4.87 -10.05
CA ALA A 273 1.72 4.78 -11.41
C ALA A 273 3.22 4.44 -11.41
N PHE A 274 4.00 5.10 -10.55
CA PHE A 274 5.43 4.80 -10.36
C PHE A 274 5.67 3.35 -9.92
N TYR A 275 4.84 2.83 -9.01
CA TYR A 275 4.93 1.46 -8.50
C TYR A 275 4.67 0.46 -9.64
N THR A 276 3.56 0.64 -10.36
CA THR A 276 3.12 -0.29 -11.41
C THR A 276 4.13 -0.38 -12.55
N ALA A 277 4.75 0.73 -12.94
CA ALA A 277 5.63 0.80 -14.10
C ALA A 277 7.05 0.21 -13.90
N GLY A 278 7.84 0.19 -14.98
CA GLY A 278 9.23 -0.29 -14.97
C GLY A 278 9.39 -1.81 -14.84
N GLN A 279 8.31 -2.56 -15.09
CA GLN A 279 8.26 -4.02 -14.99
C GLN A 279 8.11 -4.72 -16.35
N ALA A 280 7.75 -3.99 -17.41
CA ALA A 280 7.50 -4.54 -18.75
C ALA A 280 8.72 -5.20 -19.41
N SER A 281 9.96 -4.89 -18.99
CA SER A 281 11.15 -5.58 -19.52
C SER A 281 11.22 -7.08 -19.17
N ARG A 282 10.36 -7.55 -18.26
CA ARG A 282 10.16 -8.98 -17.95
C ARG A 282 9.00 -9.59 -18.73
N VAL A 283 8.14 -8.78 -19.33
CA VAL A 283 7.04 -9.19 -20.19
C VAL A 283 7.62 -9.41 -21.60
N GLY A 284 7.89 -10.67 -21.97
CA GLY A 284 8.31 -11.02 -23.33
C GLY A 284 9.82 -11.26 -23.56
N LYS A 285 10.48 -12.03 -22.68
CA LYS A 285 11.69 -12.80 -23.04
C LYS A 285 11.39 -14.28 -23.04
#